data_AF-A0A1J7C3F9-F1
#
_entry.id   AF-A0A1J7C3F9-F1
#
_cell.length_a   1.000
_cell.length_b   1.000
_cell.length_c   1.000
_cell.angle_alpha   90.00
_cell.angle_beta   90.00
_cell.angle_gamma   90.00
#
_symmetry.space_group_name_H-M   'P 1'
#
loop_
_entity.id
_entity.type
_entity.pdbx_description
1 polymer ?
#
loop_
_entity_poly.entity_id
_entity_poly.type
_entity_poly.pdbx_seq_one_letter_code
_entity_poly.pdbx_strand_id
1 'polypeptide(L)'
;MFSFDSVVATVLGAVACLVAAGAGLSLIGLLADVTHGTVSVNDIDREHYRAWKLALASRVRYIDPRTLPDKDRGLVERAQNSVDTVLHSEAHRTRAIDRIRNQVELPDQLWRIAKDLVDLQPHQQDLDNARVAVTSNDGRAALGRRREQLATAHKAIEERVAKLDRYAARVIEVDRRLAEVRALEQLGTEGGAQDVVARITATDADAKYLDTLDTDAVQALKASVEAAREAAMWI
;
A
#
# COMPACT_ATOMS: atom_id res chain seq x y z
N MET A 1 -64.99 9.75 0.39
CA MET A 1 -64.71 10.82 1.38
C MET A 1 -63.96 10.18 2.54
N PHE A 2 -62.65 10.42 2.61
CA PHE A 2 -61.64 10.20 3.69
C PHE A 2 -61.73 8.93 4.60
N SER A 3 -60.64 8.25 5.00
CA SER A 3 -59.25 8.69 5.13
C SER A 3 -58.24 7.55 4.95
N PHE A 4 -57.06 7.91 4.42
CA PHE A 4 -55.91 7.06 4.09
C PHE A 4 -54.94 6.87 5.30
N ASP A 5 -55.32 7.32 6.50
CA ASP A 5 -54.40 7.42 7.65
C ASP A 5 -54.24 6.14 8.49
N SER A 6 -54.95 5.05 8.17
CA SER A 6 -54.91 3.83 8.99
C SER A 6 -53.92 2.76 8.50
N VAL A 7 -53.38 2.90 7.29
CA VAL A 7 -52.44 1.91 6.71
C VAL A 7 -50.99 2.16 7.17
N VAL A 8 -50.63 3.39 7.55
CA VAL A 8 -49.26 3.75 7.97
C VAL A 8 -48.93 3.29 9.41
N ALA A 9 -49.94 3.10 10.27
CA ALA A 9 -49.73 2.68 11.66
C ALA A 9 -49.57 1.16 11.87
N THR A 10 -49.87 0.33 10.86
CA THR A 10 -49.87 -1.14 11.00
C THR A 10 -48.53 -1.78 10.60
N VAL A 11 -47.64 -1.06 9.90
CA VAL A 11 -46.33 -1.60 9.47
C VAL A 11 -45.21 -1.34 10.50
N LEU A 12 -45.38 -0.39 11.43
CA LEU A 12 -44.40 -0.12 12.50
C LEU A 12 -44.51 -1.05 13.73
N GLY A 13 -45.55 -1.89 13.83
CA GLY A 13 -45.78 -2.78 14.97
C GLY A 13 -45.22 -4.21 14.83
N ALA A 14 -44.74 -4.62 13.64
CA ALA A 14 -44.38 -6.01 13.36
C ALA A 14 -42.87 -6.32 13.38
N VAL A 15 -42.01 -5.32 13.60
CA VAL A 15 -40.54 -5.50 13.62
C VAL A 15 -39.96 -5.70 15.03
N ALA A 16 -40.79 -5.61 16.08
CA ALA A 16 -40.32 -5.67 17.47
C ALA A 16 -40.43 -7.05 18.17
N CYS A 17 -40.84 -8.13 17.49
CA CYS A 17 -41.24 -9.36 18.20
C CYS A 17 -40.71 -10.69 17.60
N LEU A 18 -39.46 -10.74 17.14
CA LEU A 18 -38.83 -12.04 16.89
C LEU A 18 -37.32 -12.07 17.19
N VAL A 19 -36.95 -11.59 18.38
CA VAL A 19 -35.69 -11.97 19.04
C VAL A 19 -36.03 -12.76 20.29
N ALA A 20 -36.30 -14.05 20.11
CA ALA A 20 -36.24 -15.05 21.17
C ALA A 20 -36.16 -16.45 20.56
N ALA A 21 -35.24 -17.27 21.08
CA ALA A 21 -34.99 -18.69 20.79
C ALA A 21 -34.01 -19.02 19.63
N GLY A 22 -32.71 -18.99 19.96
CA GLY A 22 -31.93 -20.23 20.07
C GLY A 22 -31.56 -21.03 18.82
N ALA A 23 -30.27 -20.89 18.45
CA ALA A 23 -29.37 -21.90 17.90
C ALA A 23 -29.60 -22.44 16.47
N GLY A 24 -28.77 -21.96 15.53
CA GLY A 24 -28.46 -22.68 14.30
C GLY A 24 -27.79 -21.81 13.24
N LEU A 25 -26.48 -22.03 13.04
CA LEU A 25 -25.71 -21.80 11.80
C LEU A 25 -25.94 -20.49 11.03
N SER A 26 -24.89 -19.66 10.94
CA SER A 26 -24.18 -19.41 9.66
C SER A 26 -23.44 -18.08 9.70
N LEU A 27 -22.15 -18.16 9.33
CA LEU A 27 -21.52 -17.33 8.31
C LEU A 27 -22.45 -16.26 7.71
N ILE A 28 -22.45 -15.03 8.24
CA ILE A 28 -22.82 -13.77 7.57
C ILE A 28 -22.62 -12.60 8.55
N GLY A 29 -22.00 -11.56 8.03
CA GLY A 29 -21.69 -10.28 8.64
C GLY A 29 -20.47 -9.76 7.87
N LEU A 30 -20.49 -9.61 6.55
CA LEU A 30 -21.45 -8.90 5.68
C LEU A 30 -21.73 -7.47 6.16
N LEU A 31 -21.16 -6.52 5.41
CA LEU A 31 -21.81 -5.31 4.95
C LEU A 31 -22.68 -4.59 5.98
N ALA A 32 -22.02 -3.90 6.90
CA ALA A 32 -22.61 -2.78 7.62
C ALA A 32 -21.58 -1.65 7.74
N ASP A 33 -21.09 -1.13 6.61
CA ASP A 33 -20.27 0.09 6.65
C ASP A 33 -20.46 1.03 5.45
N VAL A 34 -21.69 1.06 4.88
CA VAL A 34 -22.00 1.94 3.75
C VAL A 34 -23.00 3.05 4.09
N THR A 35 -23.50 3.14 5.33
CA THR A 35 -24.57 4.12 5.62
C THR A 35 -24.34 5.14 6.72
N HIS A 36 -23.29 5.06 7.55
CA HIS A 36 -22.90 6.21 8.40
C HIS A 36 -21.38 6.22 8.62
N GLY A 37 -20.68 6.97 7.77
CA GLY A 37 -19.23 7.17 7.84
C GLY A 37 -18.83 7.93 9.11
N THR A 38 -18.59 7.18 10.17
CA THR A 38 -17.68 7.55 11.25
C THR A 38 -16.84 6.32 11.57
N VAL A 39 -15.86 6.01 10.71
CA VAL A 39 -14.77 5.13 11.09
C VAL A 39 -14.08 5.78 12.28
N SER A 40 -14.36 5.25 13.46
CA SER A 40 -13.79 5.72 14.70
C SER A 40 -12.29 5.47 14.67
N VAL A 41 -11.49 6.52 14.88
CA VAL A 41 -10.01 6.45 14.94
C VAL A 41 -9.53 5.35 15.93
N ASN A 42 -10.36 5.01 16.92
CA ASN A 42 -10.08 3.96 17.91
C ASN A 42 -10.19 2.51 17.40
N ASP A 43 -10.92 2.24 16.32
CA ASP A 43 -11.05 0.87 15.80
C ASP A 43 -9.85 0.47 14.93
N ILE A 44 -9.28 1.44 14.20
CA ILE A 44 -8.02 1.28 13.45
C ILE A 44 -6.87 0.89 14.39
N ASP A 45 -6.79 1.51 15.58
CA ASP A 45 -5.76 1.20 16.58
C ASP A 45 -5.85 -0.23 17.14
N ARG A 46 -7.05 -0.81 17.22
CA ARG A 46 -7.27 -2.11 17.87
C ARG A 46 -6.91 -3.27 16.94
N GLU A 47 -7.18 -3.13 15.65
CA GLU A 47 -6.74 -4.09 14.63
C GLU A 47 -5.23 -4.03 14.43
N HIS A 48 -4.66 -2.81 14.39
CA HIS A 48 -3.21 -2.62 14.39
C HIS A 48 -2.54 -3.25 15.61
N TYR A 49 -3.13 -3.13 16.80
CA TYR A 49 -2.59 -3.76 18.02
C TYR A 49 -2.62 -5.30 17.97
N ARG A 50 -3.66 -5.90 17.37
CA ARG A 50 -3.75 -7.37 17.23
C ARG A 50 -2.78 -7.89 16.18
N ALA A 51 -2.68 -7.20 15.04
CA ALA A 51 -1.68 -7.48 14.02
C ALA A 51 -0.26 -7.32 14.57
N TRP A 52 -0.01 -6.28 15.37
CA TRP A 52 1.26 -6.05 16.08
C TRP A 52 1.61 -7.19 17.05
N LYS A 53 0.63 -7.68 17.82
CA LYS A 53 0.85 -8.76 18.78
C LYS A 53 1.12 -10.11 18.11
N LEU A 54 0.50 -10.36 16.96
CA LEU A 54 0.76 -11.55 16.13
C LEU A 54 2.12 -11.44 15.41
N ALA A 55 2.49 -10.25 14.94
CA ALA A 55 3.78 -9.99 14.32
C ALA A 55 4.93 -10.17 15.33
N LEU A 56 4.78 -9.70 16.57
CA LEU A 56 5.77 -9.86 17.65
C LEU A 56 6.00 -11.33 18.06
N ALA A 57 5.00 -12.20 17.89
CA ALA A 57 5.09 -13.63 18.16
C ALA A 57 5.83 -14.41 17.05
N SER A 58 5.88 -13.85 15.83
CA SER A 58 6.68 -14.37 14.72
C SER A 58 8.04 -13.67 14.70
N ARG A 59 9.13 -14.34 14.33
CA ARG A 59 10.49 -13.72 14.27
C ARG A 59 10.65 -12.65 13.16
N VAL A 60 9.55 -12.07 12.69
CA VAL A 60 9.52 -11.00 11.69
C VAL A 60 9.62 -9.67 12.44
N ARG A 61 10.71 -8.92 12.23
CA ARG A 61 10.82 -7.54 12.71
C ARG A 61 9.71 -6.71 12.06
N TYR A 62 8.69 -6.37 12.83
CA TYR A 62 7.64 -5.43 12.45
C TYR A 62 8.21 -4.02 12.44
N ILE A 63 7.86 -3.23 11.42
CA ILE A 63 8.20 -1.81 11.33
C ILE A 63 6.94 -1.03 11.67
N ASP A 64 7.00 -0.24 12.73
CA ASP A 64 5.93 0.68 13.09
C ASP A 64 6.11 2.00 12.34
N PRO A 65 5.21 2.36 11.40
CA PRO A 65 5.32 3.60 10.61
C PRO A 65 5.35 4.87 11.46
N ARG A 66 4.83 4.83 12.70
CA ARG A 66 4.83 5.98 13.62
C ARG A 66 6.23 6.32 14.15
N THR A 67 7.17 5.40 14.02
CA THR A 67 8.59 5.63 14.37
C THR A 67 9.37 6.33 13.27
N LEU A 68 8.81 6.43 12.06
CA LEU A 68 9.42 7.13 10.94
C LEU A 68 9.13 8.64 11.04
N PRO A 69 10.09 9.50 10.63
CA PRO A 69 9.82 10.91 10.40
C PRO A 69 8.66 11.11 9.42
N ASP A 70 7.92 12.22 9.56
CA ASP A 70 6.70 12.48 8.79
C ASP A 70 6.88 12.31 7.27
N LYS A 71 8.01 12.76 6.72
CA LYS A 71 8.34 12.62 5.28
C LYS A 71 8.40 11.15 4.83
N ASP A 72 9.00 10.30 5.66
CA ASP A 72 9.26 8.90 5.34
C ASP A 72 8.00 8.06 5.63
N ARG A 73 7.25 8.42 6.68
CA ARG A 73 5.92 7.88 6.95
C ARG A 73 4.98 8.10 5.78
N GLY A 74 4.95 9.32 5.21
CA GLY A 74 4.13 9.62 4.03
C GLY A 74 4.48 8.79 2.79
N LEU A 75 5.75 8.39 2.61
CA LEU A 75 6.15 7.48 1.53
C LEU A 75 5.62 6.06 1.74
N VAL A 76 5.67 5.55 2.97
CA VAL A 76 5.13 4.23 3.32
C VAL A 76 3.62 4.19 3.15
N GLU A 77 2.91 5.20 3.66
CA GLU A 77 1.45 5.32 3.52
C GLU A 77 1.04 5.39 2.05
N ARG A 78 1.77 6.16 1.22
CA ARG A 78 1.49 6.23 -0.21
C ARG A 78 1.69 4.87 -0.89
N ALA A 79 2.81 4.19 -0.62
CA ALA A 79 3.08 2.86 -1.16
C ALA A 79 2.04 1.82 -0.73
N GLN A 80 1.61 1.88 0.53
CA GLN A 80 0.55 1.02 1.06
C GLN A 80 -0.75 1.25 0.30
N ASN A 81 -1.15 2.51 0.09
CA ASN A 81 -2.34 2.83 -0.70
C ASN A 81 -2.28 2.29 -2.13
N SER A 82 -1.12 2.37 -2.81
CA SER A 82 -0.97 1.81 -4.16
C SER A 82 -1.09 0.28 -4.15
N VAL A 83 -0.47 -0.39 -3.17
CA VAL A 83 -0.56 -1.85 -3.00
C VAL A 83 -2.01 -2.27 -2.72
N ASP A 84 -2.68 -1.60 -1.79
CA ASP A 84 -4.07 -1.89 -1.44
C ASP A 84 -5.00 -1.66 -2.62
N THR A 85 -4.78 -0.59 -3.40
CA THR A 85 -5.52 -0.31 -4.64
C THR A 85 -5.45 -1.50 -5.60
N VAL A 86 -4.26 -2.06 -5.80
CA VAL A 86 -4.10 -3.23 -6.69
C VAL A 86 -4.74 -4.47 -6.09
N LEU A 87 -4.48 -4.80 -4.83
CA LEU A 87 -4.95 -6.03 -4.21
C LEU A 87 -6.49 -6.08 -4.05
N HIS A 88 -7.14 -4.92 -3.90
CA HIS A 88 -8.60 -4.82 -3.81
C HIS A 88 -9.28 -4.55 -5.15
N SER A 89 -8.51 -4.30 -6.22
CA SER A 89 -9.03 -4.08 -7.56
C SER A 89 -9.89 -5.25 -8.05
N GLU A 90 -10.79 -4.95 -8.97
CA GLU A 90 -11.57 -6.00 -9.61
C GLU A 90 -10.72 -6.85 -10.54
N ALA A 91 -9.79 -6.26 -11.28
CA ALA A 91 -8.83 -6.94 -12.14
C ALA A 91 -8.04 -8.01 -11.39
N HIS A 92 -7.63 -7.73 -10.15
CA HIS A 92 -6.98 -8.70 -9.28
C HIS A 92 -7.93 -9.85 -8.88
N ARG A 93 -9.18 -9.53 -8.55
CA ARG A 93 -10.20 -10.52 -8.16
C ARG A 93 -10.59 -11.45 -9.32
N THR A 94 -10.70 -10.92 -10.53
CA THR A 94 -11.09 -11.64 -11.74
C THR A 94 -9.91 -12.29 -12.47
N ARG A 95 -8.68 -12.14 -11.96
CA ARG A 95 -7.43 -12.64 -12.59
C ARG A 95 -7.15 -12.03 -13.97
N ALA A 96 -7.64 -10.81 -14.22
CA ALA A 96 -7.28 -10.03 -15.41
C ALA A 96 -5.83 -9.50 -15.35
N ILE A 97 -5.23 -9.53 -14.16
CA ILE A 97 -3.80 -9.30 -13.90
C ILE A 97 -3.24 -10.50 -13.13
N ASP A 98 -1.91 -10.69 -13.14
CA ASP A 98 -1.26 -11.80 -12.44
C ASP A 98 -1.45 -11.72 -10.91
N ARG A 99 -2.48 -12.42 -10.44
CA ARG A 99 -2.89 -12.45 -9.03
C ARG A 99 -1.82 -13.05 -8.12
N ILE A 100 -1.17 -14.14 -8.52
CA ILE A 100 -0.21 -14.84 -7.66
C ILE A 100 1.01 -13.95 -7.48
N ARG A 101 1.52 -13.39 -8.58
CA ARG A 101 2.64 -12.47 -8.54
C ARG A 101 2.33 -11.26 -7.66
N ASN A 102 1.18 -10.62 -7.84
CA ASN A 102 0.81 -9.43 -7.08
C ASN A 102 0.64 -9.70 -5.58
N GLN A 103 0.10 -10.86 -5.20
CA GLN A 103 -0.05 -11.26 -3.79
C GLN A 103 1.28 -11.48 -3.07
N VAL A 104 2.36 -11.77 -3.81
CA VAL A 104 3.68 -12.05 -3.25
C VAL A 104 4.59 -10.84 -3.36
N GLU A 105 4.71 -10.26 -4.56
CA GLU A 105 5.65 -9.18 -4.84
C GLU A 105 5.23 -7.86 -4.21
N LEU A 106 3.95 -7.48 -4.25
CA LEU A 106 3.55 -6.16 -3.75
C LEU A 106 3.75 -6.01 -2.23
N PRO A 107 3.37 -7.00 -1.38
CA PRO A 107 3.68 -6.92 0.05
C PRO A 107 5.19 -6.93 0.34
N ASP A 108 5.98 -7.70 -0.43
CA ASP A 108 7.43 -7.73 -0.28
C ASP A 108 8.09 -6.38 -0.63
N GLN A 109 7.61 -5.72 -1.71
CA GLN A 109 8.08 -4.39 -2.08
C GLN A 109 7.71 -3.33 -1.03
N LEU A 110 6.49 -3.38 -0.50
CA LEU A 110 6.06 -2.50 0.59
C LEU A 110 6.97 -2.66 1.81
N TRP A 111 7.26 -3.91 2.20
CA TRP A 111 8.17 -4.19 3.30
C TRP A 111 9.58 -3.69 3.02
N ARG A 112 10.12 -3.88 1.81
CA ARG A 112 11.45 -3.40 1.43
C ARG A 112 11.55 -1.88 1.49
N ILE A 113 10.53 -1.17 1.01
CA ILE A 113 10.45 0.30 1.12
C ILE A 113 10.50 0.73 2.58
N ALA A 114 9.63 0.16 3.42
CA ALA A 114 9.59 0.50 4.84
C ALA A 114 10.93 0.19 5.53
N LYS A 115 11.54 -0.95 5.23
CA LYS A 115 12.84 -1.34 5.79
C LYS A 115 13.96 -0.42 5.34
N ASP A 116 14.05 -0.10 4.05
CA ASP A 116 15.11 0.78 3.55
C ASP A 116 15.01 2.18 4.17
N LEU A 117 13.79 2.69 4.40
CA LEU A 117 13.58 3.95 5.11
C LEU A 117 14.02 3.89 6.58
N VAL A 118 13.74 2.78 7.28
CA VAL A 118 14.24 2.56 8.65
C VAL A 118 15.77 2.47 8.68
N ASP A 119 16.36 1.71 7.75
CA ASP A 119 17.80 1.51 7.66
C ASP A 119 18.54 2.83 7.36
N LEU A 120 17.89 3.81 6.69
CA LEU A 120 18.47 5.14 6.43
C LEU A 120 18.47 6.06 7.66
N GLN A 121 17.61 5.85 8.66
CA GLN A 121 17.46 6.77 9.80
C GLN A 121 18.76 6.99 10.58
N PRO A 122 19.50 5.94 10.99
CA PRO A 122 20.73 6.14 11.75
C PRO A 122 21.77 6.96 10.97
N HIS A 123 21.82 6.79 9.64
CA HIS A 123 22.75 7.52 8.79
C HIS A 123 22.39 9.00 8.65
N GLN A 124 21.10 9.34 8.65
CA GLN A 124 20.64 10.73 8.68
C GLN A 124 21.00 11.38 10.02
N GLN A 125 20.74 10.67 11.13
CA GLN A 125 21.06 11.15 12.47
C GLN A 125 22.57 11.35 12.68
N ASP A 126 23.41 10.42 12.20
CA ASP A 126 24.87 10.54 12.21
C ASP A 126 25.34 11.81 11.49
N LEU A 127 24.75 12.12 10.33
CA LEU A 127 25.10 13.30 9.54
C LEU A 127 24.71 14.61 10.21
N ASP A 128 23.55 14.65 10.86
CA ASP A 128 23.08 15.82 11.58
C ASP A 128 23.96 16.09 12.81
N ASN A 129 24.34 15.03 13.54
CA ASN A 129 25.28 15.14 14.66
C ASN A 129 26.67 15.61 14.20
N ALA A 130 27.20 15.02 13.12
CA ALA A 130 28.52 15.38 12.59
C ALA A 130 28.59 16.81 12.02
N ARG A 131 27.46 17.35 11.52
CA ARG A 131 27.38 18.74 11.05
C ARG A 131 27.76 19.75 12.13
N VAL A 132 27.42 19.46 13.39
CA VAL A 132 27.70 20.36 14.52
C VAL A 132 29.17 20.27 14.96
N ALA A 133 29.81 19.11 14.77
CA ALA A 133 31.15 18.84 15.28
C ALA A 133 32.29 19.18 14.28
N VAL A 134 32.04 19.12 12.97
CA VAL A 134 33.10 19.23 11.95
C VAL A 134 33.28 20.67 11.46
N THR A 135 34.44 21.28 11.76
CA THR A 135 34.76 22.67 11.40
C THR A 135 35.80 22.81 10.27
N SER A 136 36.51 21.73 9.90
CA SER A 136 37.51 21.74 8.83
C SER A 136 36.89 21.75 7.43
N ASN A 137 37.61 22.31 6.44
CA ASN A 137 37.16 22.33 5.04
C ASN A 137 37.01 20.93 4.45
N ASP A 138 38.01 20.07 4.65
CA ASP A 138 38.00 18.69 4.12
C ASP A 138 36.90 17.85 4.76
N GLY A 139 36.66 18.04 6.06
CA GLY A 139 35.56 17.41 6.78
C GLY A 139 34.19 17.87 6.26
N ARG A 140 34.03 19.17 5.97
CA ARG A 140 32.79 19.68 5.34
C ARG A 140 32.56 19.08 3.95
N ALA A 141 33.60 18.94 3.13
CA ALA A 141 33.51 18.31 1.82
C ALA A 141 33.12 16.82 1.91
N ALA A 142 33.69 16.08 2.87
CA ALA A 142 33.32 14.68 3.12
C ALA A 142 31.84 14.56 3.57
N LEU A 143 31.37 15.43 4.46
CA LEU A 143 29.96 15.48 4.85
C LEU A 143 29.04 15.85 3.69
N GLY A 144 29.49 16.72 2.77
CA GLY A 144 28.76 17.05 1.54
C GLY A 144 28.50 15.82 0.69
N ARG A 145 29.55 15.04 0.36
CA ARG A 145 29.42 13.80 -0.41
C ARG A 145 28.49 12.79 0.26
N ARG A 146 28.60 12.62 1.58
CA ARG A 146 27.74 11.68 2.32
C ARG A 146 26.27 12.13 2.33
N ARG A 147 25.98 13.44 2.35
CA ARG A 147 24.61 13.95 2.16
C ARG A 147 24.07 13.66 0.77
N GLU A 148 24.85 13.88 -0.27
CA GLU A 148 24.45 13.57 -1.66
C GLU A 148 24.15 12.08 -1.84
N GLN A 149 24.94 11.22 -1.22
CA GLN A 149 24.74 9.78 -1.22
C GLN A 149 23.42 9.37 -0.54
N LEU A 150 23.13 9.91 0.65
CA LEU A 150 21.84 9.66 1.32
C LEU A 150 20.66 10.22 0.55
N ALA A 151 20.79 11.40 -0.06
CA ALA A 151 19.77 11.98 -0.91
C ALA A 151 19.50 11.09 -2.14
N THR A 152 20.55 10.52 -2.73
CA THR A 152 20.43 9.58 -3.86
C THR A 152 19.67 8.31 -3.45
N ALA A 153 19.97 7.72 -2.31
CA ALA A 153 19.24 6.54 -1.84
C ALA A 153 17.79 6.85 -1.47
N HIS A 154 17.52 8.00 -0.84
CA HIS A 154 16.16 8.43 -0.55
C HIS A 154 15.35 8.62 -1.84
N LYS A 155 15.93 9.30 -2.84
CA LYS A 155 15.33 9.46 -4.17
C LYS A 155 15.04 8.11 -4.85
N ALA A 156 15.94 7.13 -4.73
CA ALA A 156 15.70 5.80 -5.26
C ALA A 156 14.46 5.13 -4.63
N ILE A 157 14.22 5.34 -3.32
CA ILE A 157 13.01 4.86 -2.65
C ILE A 157 11.77 5.61 -3.18
N GLU A 158 11.84 6.93 -3.32
CA GLU A 158 10.74 7.73 -3.89
C GLU A 158 10.36 7.26 -5.31
N GLU A 159 11.36 6.94 -6.14
CA GLU A 159 11.15 6.40 -7.48
C GLU A 159 10.48 5.02 -7.47
N ARG A 160 10.81 4.15 -6.49
CA ARG A 160 10.13 2.86 -6.30
C ARG A 160 8.66 3.07 -5.90
N VAL A 161 8.37 3.98 -4.98
CA VAL A 161 6.98 4.34 -4.62
C VAL A 161 6.24 4.88 -5.85
N ALA A 162 6.87 5.76 -6.63
CA ALA A 162 6.26 6.30 -7.84
C ALA A 162 5.99 5.22 -8.91
N LYS A 163 6.80 4.15 -8.98
CA LYS A 163 6.51 2.98 -9.82
C LYS A 163 5.26 2.23 -9.34
N LEU A 164 5.10 2.02 -8.03
CA LEU A 164 3.89 1.43 -7.46
C LEU A 164 2.65 2.28 -7.75
N ASP A 165 2.76 3.60 -7.61
CA ASP A 165 1.67 4.54 -7.93
C ASP A 165 1.23 4.42 -9.39
N ARG A 166 2.18 4.38 -10.33
CA ARG A 166 1.88 4.20 -11.76
C ARG A 166 1.25 2.84 -12.04
N TYR A 167 1.68 1.80 -11.35
CA TYR A 167 1.10 0.47 -11.49
C TYR A 167 -0.36 0.45 -11.00
N ALA A 168 -0.63 1.00 -9.82
CA ALA A 168 -1.97 1.14 -9.28
C ALA A 168 -2.89 1.94 -10.22
N ALA A 169 -2.41 3.05 -10.78
CA ALA A 169 -3.16 3.84 -11.76
C ALA A 169 -3.51 3.04 -13.02
N ARG A 170 -2.61 2.17 -13.49
CA ARG A 170 -2.88 1.28 -14.62
C ARG A 170 -3.92 0.22 -14.28
N VAL A 171 -3.87 -0.33 -13.07
CA VAL A 171 -4.88 -1.31 -12.61
C VAL A 171 -6.26 -0.66 -12.51
N ILE A 172 -6.36 0.60 -12.06
CA ILE A 172 -7.62 1.36 -12.09
C ILE A 172 -8.17 1.49 -13.52
N GLU A 173 -7.30 1.74 -14.50
CA GLU A 173 -7.71 1.80 -15.92
C GLU A 173 -8.19 0.44 -16.44
N VAL A 174 -7.58 -0.66 -15.99
CA VAL A 174 -8.07 -2.02 -16.30
C VAL A 174 -9.46 -2.25 -15.68
N ASP A 175 -9.68 -1.88 -14.42
CA ASP A 175 -10.98 -1.98 -13.76
C ASP A 175 -12.06 -1.21 -14.52
N ARG A 176 -11.73 0.01 -14.98
CA ARG A 176 -12.64 0.83 -15.80
C ARG A 176 -13.05 0.11 -17.09
N ARG A 177 -12.10 -0.52 -17.78
CA ARG A 177 -12.37 -1.28 -19.01
C ARG A 177 -13.14 -2.57 -18.75
N LEU A 178 -12.88 -3.26 -17.64
CA LEU A 178 -13.67 -4.43 -17.23
C LEU A 178 -15.13 -4.06 -16.98
N ALA A 179 -15.39 -2.87 -16.40
CA ALA A 179 -16.74 -2.37 -16.24
C ALA A 179 -17.43 -2.10 -17.59
N GLU A 180 -16.70 -1.56 -18.59
CA GLU A 180 -17.21 -1.38 -19.95
C GLU A 180 -17.57 -2.72 -20.62
N VAL A 181 -16.70 -3.73 -20.51
CA VAL A 181 -16.95 -5.08 -21.05
C VAL A 181 -18.25 -5.63 -20.49
N ARG A 182 -18.46 -5.58 -19.18
CA ARG A 182 -19.70 -6.08 -18.55
C ARG A 182 -20.94 -5.32 -19.01
N ALA A 183 -20.84 -4.01 -19.20
CA ALA A 183 -21.96 -3.22 -19.71
C ALA A 183 -22.32 -3.65 -21.14
N LEU A 184 -21.32 -3.91 -22.00
CA LEU A 184 -21.52 -4.38 -23.38
C LEU A 184 -22.09 -5.80 -23.43
N GLU A 185 -21.65 -6.69 -22.54
CA GLU A 185 -22.21 -8.03 -22.37
C GLU A 185 -23.68 -7.99 -21.97
N GLN A 186 -24.06 -7.10 -21.03
CA GLN A 186 -25.46 -6.90 -20.63
C GLN A 186 -26.34 -6.38 -21.77
N LEU A 187 -25.76 -5.67 -22.74
CA LEU A 187 -26.45 -5.18 -23.93
C LEU A 187 -26.48 -6.21 -25.08
N GLY A 188 -25.87 -7.39 -24.91
CA GLY A 188 -25.81 -8.43 -25.95
C GLY A 188 -24.84 -8.09 -27.11
N THR A 189 -23.87 -7.21 -26.88
CA THR A 189 -22.93 -6.74 -27.91
C THR A 189 -21.60 -7.52 -27.87
N GLU A 190 -21.61 -8.75 -28.37
CA GLU A 190 -20.45 -9.66 -28.29
C GLU A 190 -19.17 -9.09 -28.94
N GLY A 191 -19.28 -8.42 -30.09
CA GLY A 191 -18.12 -7.86 -30.80
C GLY A 191 -17.47 -6.67 -30.10
N GLY A 192 -18.25 -5.87 -29.36
CA GLY A 192 -17.72 -4.73 -28.59
C GLY A 192 -16.94 -5.18 -27.36
N ALA A 193 -17.44 -6.21 -26.66
CA ALA A 193 -16.76 -6.80 -25.52
C ALA A 193 -15.40 -7.40 -25.90
N GLN A 194 -15.33 -8.12 -27.03
CA GLN A 194 -14.10 -8.76 -27.51
C GLN A 194 -12.99 -7.74 -27.84
N ASP A 195 -13.33 -6.61 -28.44
CA ASP A 195 -12.39 -5.53 -28.77
C ASP A 195 -11.81 -4.86 -27.50
N VAL A 196 -12.63 -4.63 -26.48
CA VAL A 196 -12.16 -4.09 -25.19
C VAL A 196 -11.25 -5.09 -24.47
N VAL A 197 -11.62 -6.38 -24.44
CA VAL A 197 -10.80 -7.44 -23.85
C VAL A 197 -9.43 -7.55 -24.52
N ALA A 198 -9.37 -7.48 -25.86
CA ALA A 198 -8.10 -7.49 -26.58
C ALA A 198 -7.17 -6.34 -26.14
N ARG A 199 -7.70 -5.14 -25.92
CA ARG A 199 -6.91 -4.01 -25.41
C ARG A 199 -6.45 -4.17 -23.95
N ILE A 200 -7.24 -4.82 -23.10
CA ILE A 200 -6.84 -5.12 -21.71
C ILE A 200 -5.63 -6.05 -21.71
N THR A 201 -5.67 -7.13 -22.50
CA THR A 201 -4.56 -8.10 -22.56
C THR A 201 -3.25 -7.49 -23.05
N ALA A 202 -3.31 -6.53 -23.98
CA ALA A 202 -2.13 -5.77 -24.42
C ALA A 202 -1.54 -4.88 -23.30
N THR A 203 -2.39 -4.35 -22.42
CA THR A 203 -1.98 -3.49 -21.29
C THR A 203 -1.32 -4.29 -20.15
N ASP A 204 -1.71 -5.56 -19.97
CA ASP A 204 -1.13 -6.48 -18.98
C ASP A 204 0.27 -6.99 -19.41
N ALA A 205 0.51 -7.17 -20.72
CA ALA A 205 1.85 -7.49 -21.23
C ALA A 205 2.91 -6.42 -20.88
N ASP A 206 2.49 -5.16 -20.77
CA ASP A 206 3.32 -4.03 -20.33
C ASP A 206 3.45 -3.92 -18.80
N ALA A 207 2.66 -4.67 -18.01
CA ALA A 207 2.78 -4.74 -16.55
C ALA A 207 3.98 -5.57 -16.08
N LYS A 208 4.67 -6.24 -17.01
CA LYS A 208 6.00 -6.84 -16.80
C LYS A 208 7.08 -5.82 -16.35
N TYR A 209 6.75 -4.52 -16.33
CA TYR A 209 7.57 -3.39 -15.91
C TYR A 209 8.03 -3.38 -14.43
N LEU A 210 7.41 -4.18 -13.53
CA LEU A 210 7.87 -4.29 -12.13
C LEU A 210 9.18 -5.08 -11.97
N ASP A 211 9.69 -5.71 -13.05
CA ASP A 211 10.87 -6.57 -13.05
C ASP A 211 12.20 -5.82 -12.80
N THR A 212 12.20 -4.49 -12.82
CA THR A 212 13.39 -3.66 -12.51
C THR A 212 13.15 -2.80 -11.27
N LEU A 213 12.89 -3.46 -10.14
CA LEU A 213 12.95 -2.85 -8.82
C LEU A 213 14.37 -3.00 -8.30
N ASP A 214 15.21 -2.11 -8.82
CA ASP A 214 16.65 -2.12 -8.63
C ASP A 214 16.99 -1.99 -7.14
N THR A 215 17.40 -3.12 -6.57
CA THR A 215 17.91 -3.26 -5.21
C THR A 215 19.36 -2.75 -5.15
N ASP A 216 20.00 -2.56 -6.30
CA ASP A 216 21.44 -2.30 -6.41
C ASP A 216 21.80 -0.89 -5.96
N ALA A 217 20.96 0.12 -6.15
CA ALA A 217 21.29 1.49 -5.72
C ALA A 217 21.42 1.64 -4.19
N VAL A 218 20.52 1.03 -3.42
CA VAL A 218 20.56 1.07 -1.94
C VAL A 218 21.63 0.11 -1.39
N GLN A 219 21.83 -1.05 -2.03
CA GLN A 219 22.91 -1.97 -1.65
C GLN A 219 24.30 -1.42 -2.02
N ALA A 220 24.44 -0.75 -3.15
CA ALA A 220 25.65 -0.03 -3.54
C ALA A 220 25.93 1.12 -2.58
N LEU A 221 24.90 1.85 -2.12
CA LEU A 221 25.06 2.81 -1.04
C LEU A 221 25.58 2.11 0.23
N LYS A 222 24.89 1.06 0.70
CA LYS A 222 25.29 0.29 1.90
C LYS A 222 26.74 -0.18 1.80
N ALA A 223 27.14 -0.75 0.67
CA ALA A 223 28.50 -1.19 0.41
C ALA A 223 29.51 -0.03 0.39
N SER A 224 29.16 1.11 -0.21
CA SER A 224 30.04 2.29 -0.25
C SER A 224 30.22 2.96 1.11
N VAL A 225 29.17 2.95 1.96
CA VAL A 225 29.22 3.49 3.33
C VAL A 225 30.06 2.60 4.23
N GLU A 226 29.96 1.29 4.08
CA GLU A 226 30.79 0.34 4.82
C GLU A 226 32.27 0.48 4.42
N ALA A 227 32.55 0.58 3.11
CA ALA A 227 33.90 0.83 2.60
C ALA A 227 34.48 2.18 3.10
N ALA A 228 33.66 3.23 3.21
CA ALA A 228 34.10 4.52 3.75
C ALA A 228 34.34 4.47 5.27
N ARG A 229 33.56 3.67 6.02
CA ARG A 229 33.80 3.40 7.45
C ARG A 229 35.11 2.65 7.66
N GLU A 230 35.36 1.62 6.86
CA GLU A 230 36.62 0.87 6.90
C GLU A 230 37.81 1.78 6.61
N ALA A 231 37.75 2.60 5.55
CA ALA A 231 38.83 3.54 5.21
C ALA A 231 39.11 4.57 6.32
N ALA A 232 38.09 5.00 7.06
CA ALA A 232 38.23 5.93 8.18
C ALA A 232 38.81 5.28 9.46
N MET A 233 38.82 3.94 9.57
CA MET A 233 39.43 3.24 10.71
C MET A 233 40.95 3.06 10.57
N TRP A 234 41.51 3.23 9.36
CA TRP A 234 42.94 3.09 9.08
C TRP A 234 43.70 4.44 9.01
N ILE A 235 43.08 5.52 9.47
CA ILE A 235 43.66 6.88 9.60
C ILE A 235 43.70 7.26 11.08
#